data_AF-A0A9X8BIJ6-F1
#
_entry.id   AF-A0A9X8BIJ6-F1
#
_cell.length_a   1.000
_cell.length_b   1.000
_cell.length_c   1.000
_cell.angle_alpha   90.00
_cell.angle_beta   90.00
_cell.angle_gamma   90.00
#
_symmetry.space_group_name_H-M   'P 1'
#
loop_
_entity.id
_entity.type
_entity.pdbx_description
1 polymer ?
#
loop_
_entity_poly.entity_id
_entity_poly.type
_entity_poly.pdbx_seq_one_letter_code
_entity_poly.pdbx_strand_id
1 'polypeptide(L)'
;MQEALKRSRNILKKYEINPLEDVSALMWAENRGHTVANAKLVANKLEAAHEVISSRGLNAVEATNEMKAALQRIGMEAFGS
;
A
#
# COMPACT_ATOMS: atom_id res chain seq x y z
N MET A 1 8.13 10.05 9.41
CA MET A 1 8.25 8.90 8.49
C MET A 1 7.71 7.63 9.14
N GLN A 2 8.21 7.25 10.32
CA GLN A 2 7.82 5.99 11.00
C GLN A 2 6.30 5.80 11.16
N GLU A 3 5.56 6.84 11.57
CA GLU A 3 4.09 6.75 11.69
C GLU A 3 3.38 6.43 10.37
N ALA A 4 3.82 7.02 9.25
CA ALA A 4 3.23 6.73 7.95
C ALA A 4 3.53 5.29 7.51
N LEU A 5 4.76 4.81 7.74
CA LEU A 5 5.12 3.41 7.47
C LEU A 5 4.30 2.44 8.34
N LYS A 6 4.07 2.78 9.61
CA LYS A 6 3.26 1.99 10.54
C LYS A 6 1.79 1.92 10.06
N ARG A 7 1.22 3.05 9.65
CA ARG A 7 -0.14 3.11 9.07
C ARG A 7 -0.26 2.22 7.82
N SER A 8 0.66 2.36 6.86
CA SER A 8 0.69 1.51 5.67
C SER A 8 0.76 0.02 6.03
N ARG A 9 1.64 -0.36 6.95
CA ARG A 9 1.78 -1.76 7.42
C ARG A 9 0.49 -2.27 8.08
N ASN A 10 -0.16 -1.45 8.89
CA ASN A 10 -1.41 -1.82 9.55
C ASN A 10 -2.53 -2.09 8.54
N ILE A 11 -2.62 -1.30 7.46
CA ILE A 11 -3.58 -1.57 6.39
C ILE A 11 -3.23 -2.87 5.67
N LEU A 12 -2.00 -3.04 5.21
CA LEU A 12 -1.58 -4.23 4.45
C LEU A 12 -1.75 -5.53 5.24
N LYS A 13 -1.53 -5.49 6.56
CA LYS A 13 -1.77 -6.64 7.45
C LYS A 13 -3.22 -7.12 7.42
N LYS A 14 -4.22 -6.24 7.21
CA LYS A 14 -5.63 -6.63 7.11
C LYS A 14 -5.93 -7.49 5.88
N TYR A 15 -5.04 -7.46 4.88
CA TYR A 15 -5.15 -8.19 3.62
C TYR A 15 -4.10 -9.30 3.49
N GLU A 16 -3.38 -9.59 4.58
CA GLU A 16 -2.29 -10.58 4.60
C GLU A 16 -1.18 -10.29 3.57
N ILE A 17 -0.97 -9.02 3.23
CA ILE A 17 0.07 -8.58 2.30
C ILE A 17 1.34 -8.27 3.09
N ASN A 18 2.43 -8.97 2.80
CA ASN A 18 3.74 -8.69 3.38
C ASN A 18 4.58 -7.83 2.43
N PRO A 19 4.78 -6.53 2.71
CA PRO A 19 5.51 -5.65 1.81
C PRO A 19 7.00 -5.97 1.63
N LEU A 20 7.58 -6.85 2.47
CA LEU A 20 8.96 -7.31 2.35
C LEU A 20 9.10 -8.57 1.48
N GLU A 21 8.03 -9.35 1.33
CA GLU A 21 8.04 -10.65 0.63
C GLU A 21 7.24 -10.61 -0.69
N ASP A 22 6.24 -9.74 -0.80
CA ASP A 22 5.51 -9.52 -2.06
C ASP A 22 6.37 -8.62 -2.98
N VAL A 23 6.91 -9.19 -4.05
CA VAL A 23 7.68 -8.48 -5.10
C VAL A 23 6.86 -7.34 -5.72
N SER A 24 5.54 -7.45 -5.77
CA SER A 24 4.61 -6.39 -6.18
C SER A 24 4.49 -5.23 -5.17
N ALA A 25 5.00 -5.42 -3.96
CA ALA A 25 5.12 -4.42 -2.90
C ALA A 25 6.53 -3.81 -2.80
N LEU A 26 7.42 -4.06 -3.77
CA LEU A 26 8.76 -3.45 -3.93
C LEU A 26 8.76 -1.91 -4.12
N MET A 27 7.79 -1.20 -3.54
CA MET A 27 7.89 0.21 -3.20
C MET A 27 9.08 0.53 -2.25
N TRP A 28 9.76 -0.51 -1.75
CA TRP A 28 10.86 -0.44 -0.79
C TRP A 28 12.24 -0.75 -1.40
N ALA A 29 12.36 -0.79 -2.73
CA ALA A 29 13.67 -0.93 -3.39
C ALA A 29 14.56 0.29 -3.12
N GLU A 30 15.85 0.03 -2.86
CA GLU A 30 16.83 1.04 -2.46
C GLU A 30 17.06 2.10 -3.55
N ASN A 31 17.16 3.37 -3.10
CA ASN A 31 17.99 4.44 -3.68
C ASN A 31 17.38 5.59 -4.51
N ARG A 32 16.07 5.85 -4.53
CA ARG A 32 15.51 7.20 -4.82
C ARG A 32 14.01 7.31 -4.53
N GLY A 33 13.59 8.39 -3.85
CA GLY A 33 12.16 8.71 -3.64
C GLY A 33 11.57 8.33 -2.28
N HIS A 34 12.30 7.66 -1.38
CA HIS A 34 11.84 7.38 -0.01
C HIS A 34 11.90 8.64 0.87
N THR A 35 11.00 9.58 0.62
CA THR A 35 10.85 10.82 1.40
C THR A 35 9.71 10.70 2.40
N VAL A 36 9.67 11.59 3.39
CA VAL A 36 8.54 11.69 4.33
C VAL A 36 7.24 11.99 3.58
N ALA A 37 7.30 12.79 2.51
CA ALA A 37 6.15 13.13 1.68
C ALA A 37 5.59 11.90 0.98
N ASN A 38 6.44 11.10 0.33
CA ASN A 38 6.01 9.88 -0.35
C ASN A 38 5.47 8.83 0.63
N ALA A 39 6.11 8.68 1.80
CA ALA A 39 5.59 7.81 2.85
C ALA A 39 4.17 8.22 3.31
N LYS A 40 3.92 9.53 3.48
CA LYS A 40 2.58 10.05 3.82
C LYS A 40 1.59 9.83 2.68
N LEU A 41 2.00 10.07 1.43
CA LEU A 41 1.17 9.87 0.24
C LEU A 41 0.70 8.41 0.14
N VAL A 42 1.63 7.46 0.25
CA VAL A 42 1.34 6.02 0.23
C VAL A 42 0.38 5.66 1.35
N ALA A 43 0.63 6.10 2.58
CA ALA A 43 -0.24 5.79 3.72
C ALA A 43 -1.66 6.32 3.54
N ASN A 44 -1.82 7.58 3.11
CA ASN A 44 -3.13 8.19 2.87
C ASN A 44 -3.90 7.43 1.77
N LYS A 45 -3.22 7.06 0.68
CA LYS A 45 -3.86 6.34 -0.44
C LYS A 45 -4.23 4.90 -0.07
N LEU A 46 -3.43 4.23 0.75
CA LEU A 46 -3.78 2.91 1.28
C LEU A 46 -5.00 2.95 2.19
N GLU A 47 -5.12 3.98 3.04
CA GLU A 47 -6.31 4.18 3.87
C GLU A 47 -7.56 4.41 3.01
N ALA A 48 -7.48 5.29 2.00
CA ALA A 48 -8.58 5.52 1.07
C ALA A 48 -8.96 4.25 0.27
N ALA A 49 -7.97 3.49 -0.19
CA ALA A 49 -8.23 2.22 -0.88
C ALA A 49 -8.90 1.20 0.06
N HIS A 50 -8.49 1.15 1.33
CA HIS A 50 -9.10 0.28 2.33
C HIS A 50 -10.58 0.63 2.57
N GLU A 51 -10.92 1.92 2.71
CA GLU A 51 -12.31 2.37 2.86
C GLU A 51 -13.18 1.93 1.67
N VAL A 52 -12.69 2.12 0.45
CA VAL A 52 -13.41 1.69 -0.76
C VAL A 52 -13.57 0.17 -0.80
N ILE A 53 -12.49 -0.60 -0.59
CA ILE A 53 -12.52 -2.06 -0.68
C ILE A 53 -13.40 -2.67 0.41
N SER A 54 -13.30 -2.17 1.65
CA SER A 54 -14.09 -2.68 2.77
C SER A 54 -15.60 -2.42 2.64
N SER A 55 -16.00 -1.36 1.92
CA SER A 55 -17.42 -1.06 1.66
C SER A 55 -18.07 -1.95 0.58
N ARG A 56 -17.29 -2.68 -0.22
CA ARG A 56 -17.79 -3.45 -1.38
C ARG A 56 -18.27 -4.87 -1.04
N GLY A 57 -18.12 -5.31 0.22
CA GLY A 57 -18.57 -6.64 0.64
C GLY A 57 -17.86 -7.80 -0.06
N LEU A 58 -16.64 -7.58 -0.55
CA LEU A 58 -15.83 -8.59 -1.24
C LEU A 58 -15.40 -9.71 -0.30
N ASN A 59 -15.20 -10.91 -0.84
CA ASN A 59 -14.55 -11.96 -0.05
C ASN A 59 -13.05 -11.65 0.16
N ALA A 60 -12.41 -12.36 1.09
CA ALA A 60 -11.02 -12.09 1.47
C ALA A 60 -10.05 -12.13 0.27
N VAL A 61 -10.20 -13.10 -0.63
CA VAL A 61 -9.32 -13.26 -1.81
C VAL A 61 -9.50 -12.10 -2.78
N GLU A 62 -10.74 -11.73 -3.08
CA GLU A 62 -11.08 -10.59 -3.94
C GLU A 62 -10.56 -9.27 -3.35
N ALA A 63 -10.79 -9.05 -2.06
CA ALA A 63 -10.35 -7.87 -1.34
C ALA A 63 -8.82 -7.74 -1.33
N THR A 64 -8.09 -8.85 -1.13
CA THR A 64 -6.62 -8.88 -1.19
C THR A 64 -6.12 -8.61 -2.61
N ASN A 65 -6.72 -9.20 -3.64
CA ASN A 65 -6.34 -8.94 -5.03
C ASN A 65 -6.55 -7.46 -5.42
N GLU A 66 -7.67 -6.86 -5.02
CA GLU A 66 -7.95 -5.43 -5.22
C GLU A 66 -6.94 -4.56 -4.48
N MET A 67 -6.58 -4.91 -3.24
CA MET A 67 -5.57 -4.18 -2.46
C MET A 67 -4.17 -4.30 -3.10
N LYS A 68 -3.78 -5.47 -3.62
CA LYS A 68 -2.52 -5.65 -4.35
C LYS A 68 -2.48 -4.77 -5.62
N ALA A 69 -3.58 -4.70 -6.36
CA ALA A 69 -3.68 -3.83 -7.55
C ALA A 69 -3.65 -2.34 -7.18
N ALA A 70 -4.26 -1.94 -6.06
CA ALA A 70 -4.18 -0.58 -5.54
C ALA A 70 -2.74 -0.24 -5.12
N LEU A 71 -2.06 -1.15 -4.43
CA LEU A 71 -0.68 -0.98 -3.98
C LEU A 71 0.28 -0.71 -5.14
N GLN A 72 0.16 -1.46 -6.25
CA GLN A 72 0.96 -1.24 -7.45
C GLN A 72 0.73 0.15 -8.05
N ARG A 73 -0.53 0.59 -8.18
CA ARG A 73 -0.87 1.92 -8.68
C ARG A 73 -0.31 3.03 -7.81
N ILE A 74 -0.44 2.89 -6.49
CA ILE A 74 0.11 3.84 -5.51
C ILE A 74 1.63 3.92 -5.61
N GLY A 75 2.30 2.79 -5.83
CA GLY A 75 3.75 2.76 -6.03
C GLY A 75 4.22 3.48 -7.28
N MET A 76 3.52 3.28 -8.41
CA MET A 76 3.81 4.03 -9.63
C MET A 76 3.59 5.53 -9.44
N GLU A 77 2.54 5.96 -8.73
CA GLU A 77 2.29 7.39 -8.51
C GLU A 77 3.28 8.04 -7.53
N ALA A 78 3.68 7.32 -6.49
CA ALA A 78 4.57 7.86 -5.46
C ALA A 78 6.05 7.82 -5.87
N PHE A 79 6.45 6.87 -6.71
CA PHE A 79 7.86 6.59 -7.03
C PHE A 79 8.15 6.46 -8.53
N GLY A 80 7.13 6.36 -9.39
CA GLY A 80 7.31 6.40 -10.83
C GLY A 80 7.81 7.77 -11.24
N SER A 81 9.01 7.78 -11.82
CA SER A 81 9.59 8.95 -12.50
C SER A 81 8.92 9.13 -13.85
#